data_AF-A0A848N3G1-F1
#
_entry.id   AF-A0A848N3G1-F1
#
_cell.length_a   1.000
_cell.length_b   1.000
_cell.length_c   1.000
_cell.angle_alpha   90.00
_cell.angle_beta   90.00
_cell.angle_gamma   90.00
#
_symmetry.space_group_name_H-M   'P 1'
#
loop_
_entity.id
_entity.type
_entity.pdbx_description
1 polymer ?
#
loop_
_entity_poly.entity_id
_entity_poly.type
_entity_poly.pdbx_seq_one_letter_code
_entity_poly.pdbx_strand_id
1 'polypeptide(L)'
;MKKIAGIICFLIFILSHSQVGINTTSPTATLDINGNIRIRQAKNLGSANSAKDSILVIDNSGFVNRVNSDMIVSQSASGIIGVTTDATLSGDGKTGKPLK
;
A
#
# COMPACT_ATOMS: atom_id res chain seq x y z
N MET A 1 -2.46 -0.80 48.76
CA MET A 1 -2.75 -1.99 47.95
C MET A 1 -3.82 -1.75 46.87
N LYS A 2 -5.01 -1.22 47.21
CA LYS A 2 -6.10 -0.96 46.22
C LYS A 2 -5.71 -0.02 45.05
N LYS A 3 -4.94 1.05 45.34
CA LYS A 3 -4.45 1.99 44.31
C LYS A 3 -3.43 1.35 43.36
N ILE A 4 -2.57 0.48 43.89
CA ILE A 4 -1.56 -0.25 43.12
C ILE A 4 -2.23 -1.29 42.21
N ALA A 5 -3.24 -2.02 42.70
CA ALA A 5 -4.02 -2.95 41.90
C ALA A 5 -4.78 -2.26 40.75
N GLY A 6 -5.34 -1.07 40.98
CA GLY A 6 -6.01 -0.28 39.94
C GLY A 6 -5.04 0.20 38.85
N ILE A 7 -3.85 0.66 39.24
CA ILE A 7 -2.79 1.07 38.29
C ILE A 7 -2.28 -0.13 37.48
N ILE A 8 -2.09 -1.29 38.11
CA ILE A 8 -1.67 -2.52 37.43
C ILE A 8 -2.75 -3.00 36.44
N CYS A 9 -4.02 -2.98 36.82
CA CYS A 9 -5.13 -3.34 35.93
C CYS A 9 -5.23 -2.38 34.73
N PHE A 10 -5.04 -1.07 34.98
CA PHE A 10 -4.95 -0.08 33.92
C PHE A 10 -3.75 -0.33 33.01
N LEU A 11 -2.56 -0.66 33.56
CA LEU A 11 -1.37 -1.03 32.78
C LEU A 11 -1.55 -2.31 31.94
N ILE A 12 -2.22 -3.32 32.47
CA ILE A 12 -2.51 -4.57 31.76
C ILE A 12 -3.52 -4.34 30.63
N PHE A 13 -4.48 -3.43 30.83
CA PHE A 13 -5.43 -3.02 29.81
C PHE A 13 -4.74 -2.35 28.60
N ILE A 14 -3.76 -1.47 28.84
CA ILE A 14 -2.94 -0.86 27.76
C ILE A 14 -1.99 -1.87 27.09
N LEU A 15 -1.55 -2.91 27.81
CA LEU A 15 -0.66 -3.95 27.29
C LEU A 15 -1.36 -4.99 26.40
N SER A 16 -2.70 -5.03 26.39
CA SER A 16 -3.41 -6.15 25.77
C SER A 16 -3.28 -6.15 24.24
N HIS A 17 -3.28 -5.01 23.56
CA HIS A 17 -2.87 -4.89 22.16
C HIS A 17 -2.46 -3.42 21.90
N SER A 18 -1.24 -3.14 21.43
CA SER A 18 -0.82 -1.78 21.02
C SER A 18 -1.48 -1.33 19.71
N GLN A 19 -2.77 -1.61 19.54
CA GLN A 19 -3.58 -1.19 18.40
C GLN A 19 -4.04 0.25 18.60
N VAL A 20 -3.99 1.05 17.54
CA VAL A 20 -4.49 2.41 17.50
C VAL A 20 -5.68 2.46 16.56
N GLY A 21 -6.87 2.64 17.12
CA GLY A 21 -8.08 2.93 16.35
C GLY A 21 -8.31 4.43 16.20
N ILE A 22 -8.48 4.92 14.98
CA ILE A 22 -8.93 6.29 14.70
C ILE A 22 -10.33 6.21 14.11
N ASN A 23 -11.30 6.76 14.84
CA ASN A 23 -12.73 6.69 14.49
C ASN A 23 -13.27 5.25 14.33
N THR A 24 -12.67 4.29 15.06
CA THR A 24 -13.10 2.89 15.14
C THR A 24 -12.95 2.41 16.58
N THR A 25 -14.00 1.77 17.12
CA THR A 25 -14.04 1.24 18.50
C THR A 25 -13.57 -0.21 18.60
N SER A 26 -13.37 -0.87 17.46
CA SER A 26 -12.92 -2.26 17.39
C SER A 26 -11.92 -2.41 16.24
N PRO A 27 -10.66 -1.94 16.43
CA PRO A 27 -9.63 -2.01 15.40
C PRO A 27 -9.40 -3.46 14.93
N THR A 28 -9.31 -3.67 13.62
CA THR A 28 -8.95 -4.98 13.03
C THR A 28 -7.49 -5.03 12.56
N ALA A 29 -6.74 -3.95 12.75
CA ALA A 29 -5.32 -3.82 12.41
C ALA A 29 -4.57 -3.07 13.51
N THR A 30 -3.23 -3.11 13.50
CA THR A 30 -2.38 -2.34 14.43
C THR A 30 -2.67 -0.84 14.36
N LEU A 31 -2.97 -0.33 13.16
CA LEU A 31 -3.52 1.01 12.96
C LEU A 31 -4.72 0.86 12.04
N ASP A 32 -5.91 1.16 12.55
CA ASP A 32 -7.18 1.06 11.82
C ASP A 32 -7.84 2.44 11.80
N ILE A 33 -8.19 2.92 10.61
CA ILE A 33 -8.66 4.27 10.36
C ILE A 33 -9.94 4.20 9.53
N ASN A 34 -11.07 4.57 10.14
CA ASN A 34 -12.31 4.79 9.42
C ASN A 34 -12.37 6.25 8.93
N GLY A 35 -11.62 6.53 7.85
CA GLY A 35 -11.49 7.87 7.27
C GLY A 35 -10.28 7.99 6.33
N ASN A 36 -9.86 9.23 6.07
CA ASN A 36 -8.76 9.52 5.14
C ASN A 36 -7.41 9.66 5.86
N ILE A 37 -6.34 9.18 5.21
CA ILE A 37 -4.96 9.40 5.65
C ILE A 37 -4.33 10.51 4.80
N ARG A 38 -3.72 11.51 5.44
CA ARG A 38 -2.91 12.54 4.75
C ARG A 38 -1.47 12.51 5.25
N ILE A 39 -0.53 12.20 4.36
CA ILE A 39 0.91 12.30 4.62
C ILE A 39 1.40 13.65 4.09
N ARG A 40 1.83 14.55 4.99
CA ARG A 40 2.27 15.91 4.59
C ARG A 40 3.69 15.92 4.01
N GLN A 41 4.54 15.02 4.48
CA GLN A 41 5.92 14.89 4.04
C GLN A 41 6.25 13.41 3.90
N ALA A 42 6.61 13.00 2.68
CA ALA A 42 7.13 11.68 2.39
C ALA A 42 8.49 11.85 1.70
N LYS A 43 9.49 11.09 2.14
CA LYS A 43 10.83 11.15 1.55
C LYS A 43 10.80 10.49 0.17
N ASN A 44 11.30 11.19 -0.86
CA ASN A 44 11.58 10.55 -2.14
C ASN A 44 12.73 9.55 -1.96
N LEU A 45 12.47 8.29 -2.31
CA LEU A 45 13.47 7.24 -2.27
C LEU A 45 14.40 7.43 -3.47
N GLY A 46 15.70 7.65 -3.20
CA GLY A 46 16.69 7.98 -4.22
C GLY A 46 17.23 6.79 -5.03
N SER A 47 16.69 5.59 -4.84
CA SER A 47 17.12 4.37 -5.56
C SER A 47 15.96 3.74 -6.33
N ALA A 48 16.23 3.36 -7.58
CA ALA A 48 15.27 2.70 -8.46
C ALA A 48 14.72 1.39 -7.85
N ASN A 49 15.53 0.67 -7.07
CA ASN A 49 15.11 -0.57 -6.42
C ASN A 49 14.05 -0.31 -5.35
N SER A 50 14.16 0.78 -4.60
CA SER A 50 13.16 1.15 -3.60
C SER A 50 11.86 1.62 -4.27
N ALA A 51 11.95 2.32 -5.40
CA ALA A 51 10.78 2.82 -6.14
C ALA A 51 9.87 1.69 -6.65
N LYS A 52 10.45 0.57 -7.12
CA LYS A 52 9.68 -0.60 -7.61
C LYS A 52 8.75 -1.21 -6.58
N ASP A 53 9.08 -1.09 -5.31
CA ASP A 53 8.28 -1.63 -4.22
C ASP A 53 7.64 -0.51 -3.35
N SER A 54 7.60 0.73 -3.84
CA SER A 54 7.06 1.87 -3.09
C SER A 54 5.55 2.07 -3.27
N ILE A 55 4.87 1.13 -3.94
CA ILE A 55 3.44 1.23 -4.20
C ILE A 55 2.68 0.59 -3.04
N LEU A 56 1.81 1.39 -2.42
CA LEU A 56 0.85 0.93 -1.43
C LEU A 56 -0.51 0.82 -2.11
N VAL A 57 -1.19 -0.30 -1.92
CA VAL A 57 -2.55 -0.56 -2.39
C VAL A 57 -3.44 -0.95 -1.23
N ILE A 58 -4.75 -0.77 -1.39
CA ILE A 58 -5.75 -1.17 -0.42
C ILE A 58 -6.49 -2.37 -1.01
N ASP A 59 -6.59 -3.45 -0.24
CA ASP A 59 -7.36 -4.63 -0.65
C ASP A 59 -8.86 -4.48 -0.37
N ASN A 60 -9.66 -5.49 -0.76
CA ASN A 60 -11.12 -5.49 -0.54
C ASN A 60 -11.52 -5.45 0.95
N SER A 61 -10.62 -5.83 1.85
CA SER A 61 -10.83 -5.80 3.30
C SER A 61 -10.33 -4.51 3.92
N GLY A 62 -9.79 -3.56 3.14
CA GLY A 62 -9.31 -2.27 3.61
C GLY A 62 -7.88 -2.27 4.14
N PHE A 63 -7.13 -3.38 4.05
CA PHE A 63 -5.74 -3.42 4.52
C PHE A 63 -4.79 -2.81 3.49
N VAL A 64 -3.84 -2.03 4.00
CA VAL A 64 -2.77 -1.45 3.20
C VAL A 64 -1.67 -2.48 2.99
N ASN A 65 -1.42 -2.82 1.73
CA ASN A 65 -0.43 -3.79 1.30
C ASN A 65 0.64 -3.15 0.42
N ARG A 66 1.87 -3.66 0.49
CA ARG A 66 2.96 -3.29 -0.41
C ARG A 66 2.90 -4.18 -1.65
N VAL A 67 3.00 -3.58 -2.83
CA VAL A 67 3.06 -4.30 -4.10
C VAL A 67 4.25 -3.84 -4.93
N ASN A 68 4.83 -4.77 -5.68
CA ASN A 68 5.82 -4.45 -6.68
C ASN A 68 5.14 -3.87 -7.93
N SER A 69 5.79 -2.92 -8.61
CA SER A 69 5.35 -2.34 -9.87
C SER A 69 4.94 -3.39 -10.91
N ASP A 70 5.64 -4.53 -10.96
CA ASP A 70 5.41 -5.62 -11.90
C ASP A 70 4.03 -6.26 -11.71
N MET A 71 3.51 -6.31 -10.47
CA MET A 71 2.17 -6.80 -10.18
C MET A 71 1.06 -5.82 -10.59
N ILE A 72 1.37 -4.53 -10.70
CA ILE A 72 0.39 -3.50 -11.12
C ILE A 72 0.35 -3.42 -12.64
N VAL A 73 1.51 -3.41 -13.30
CA VAL A 73 1.58 -3.39 -14.77
C VAL A 73 1.15 -4.71 -15.40
N SER A 74 1.20 -5.83 -14.69
CA SER A 74 0.62 -7.09 -15.18
C SER A 74 -0.91 -7.14 -15.06
N GLN A 75 -1.52 -6.28 -14.23
CA GLN A 75 -2.97 -6.16 -14.09
C GLN A 75 -3.61 -5.21 -15.10
N SER A 76 -2.84 -4.29 -15.72
CA SER A 76 -3.32 -3.71 -16.98
C SER A 76 -3.45 -4.86 -17.95
N ALA A 77 -4.69 -5.20 -18.30
CA ALA A 77 -5.02 -6.34 -19.15
C ALA A 77 -3.99 -6.44 -20.28
N SER A 78 -3.65 -7.66 -20.68
CA SER A 78 -2.91 -7.92 -21.93
C SER A 78 -3.67 -7.46 -23.20
N GLY A 79 -4.58 -6.50 -23.06
CA GLY A 79 -5.38 -5.86 -24.08
C GLY A 79 -4.71 -4.60 -24.62
N ILE A 80 -5.32 -4.14 -25.72
CA ILE A 80 -4.82 -3.12 -26.64
C ILE A 80 -4.47 -1.83 -25.87
N ILE A 81 -3.18 -1.52 -25.73
CA ILE A 81 -2.71 -0.17 -25.42
C ILE A 81 -2.87 0.64 -26.70
N GLY A 82 -3.79 1.61 -26.71
CA GLY A 82 -3.91 2.54 -27.83
C GLY A 82 -2.64 3.37 -27.94
N VAL A 83 -1.90 3.20 -29.03
CA VAL A 83 -0.71 4.00 -29.34
C VAL A 83 -1.08 5.00 -30.44
N THR A 84 -1.18 6.27 -30.08
CA THR A 84 -1.26 7.36 -31.06
C THR A 84 0.14 7.86 -31.35
N THR A 85 0.57 7.71 -32.59
CA THR A 85 1.87 8.20 -33.06
C THR A 85 1.76 8.55 -34.54
N ASP A 86 2.47 9.59 -34.96
CA ASP A 86 2.61 9.96 -36.37
C ASP A 86 3.69 9.11 -37.08
N ALA A 87 4.43 8.30 -36.33
CA ALA A 87 5.44 7.38 -36.85
C ALA A 87 4.85 6.00 -37.16
N THR A 88 5.36 5.32 -38.19
CA THR A 88 5.00 3.91 -38.43
C THR A 88 5.64 3.03 -37.36
N LEU A 89 4.81 2.40 -36.54
CA LEU A 89 5.25 1.34 -35.64
C LEU A 89 5.63 0.11 -36.48
N SER A 90 6.89 -0.32 -36.37
CA SER A 90 7.40 -1.51 -37.04
C SER A 90 7.73 -2.60 -36.02
N GLY A 91 7.51 -3.88 -36.37
CA GLY A 91 7.71 -5.03 -35.46
C GLY A 91 6.42 -5.81 -35.17
N ASP A 92 6.51 -6.86 -34.36
CA ASP A 92 5.35 -7.72 -34.00
C ASP A 92 5.09 -7.79 -32.48
N GLY A 93 5.81 -6.98 -31.70
CA GLY A 93 5.65 -6.87 -30.25
C GLY A 93 6.24 -8.02 -29.45
N LYS A 94 6.92 -8.99 -30.07
CA LYS A 94 7.62 -10.06 -29.34
C LYS A 94 9.00 -9.59 -28.87
N THR A 95 9.54 -10.23 -27.83
CA THR A 95 10.86 -9.90 -27.23
C THR A 95 12.01 -9.85 -28.24
N GLY A 96 11.91 -10.54 -29.39
CA GLY A 96 12.89 -10.50 -30.48
C GLY A 96 12.60 -9.51 -31.62
N LYS A 97 11.39 -8.96 -31.69
CA LYS A 97 10.94 -7.96 -32.69
C LYS A 97 10.00 -6.95 -32.03
N PRO A 98 10.50 -6.18 -31.05
CA PRO A 98 9.66 -5.21 -30.33
C PRO A 98 9.09 -4.18 -31.31
N LEU A 99 7.91 -3.64 -30.97
CA LEU A 99 7.38 -2.48 -31.69
C LEU A 99 8.34 -1.30 -31.50
N LYS A 100 8.79 -0.70 -32.60
CA LYS A 100 9.67 0.48 -32.65
C LYS A 100 9.05 1.57 -33.52
#